data_AF-A0A485AEB0-F1
#
_entry.id   AF-A0A485AEB0-F1
#
_cell.length_a   1.000
_cell.length_b   1.000
_cell.length_c   1.000
_cell.angle_alpha   90.00
_cell.angle_beta   90.00
_cell.angle_gamma   90.00
#
_symmetry.space_group_name_H-M   'P 1'
#
loop_
_entity.id
_entity.type
_entity.pdbx_description
1 polymer ?
#
loop_
_entity_poly.entity_id
_entity_poly.type
_entity_poly.pdbx_seq_one_letter_code
_entity_poly.pdbx_strand_id
1 'polypeptide(L)'
;MSVAMTNCGRVGWTTDMHGYLYAPDDPLTGQRWPSMPTIFRELAAEAALACGYLRFAPDACLINRYQPGAKLSLHQDKDERDLRAPIVSVSLGLPAVFQFGGLRRSDPLQRVLLEHGDVVVWAENRACFTTVSSR
;
A
#
# COMPACT_ATOMS: atom_id res chain seq x y z
N MET A 1 13.50 -1.14 8.80
CA MET A 1 12.98 -1.35 7.42
C MET A 1 13.81 -0.50 6.47
N SER A 2 14.14 -0.98 5.26
CA SER A 2 14.96 -0.20 4.31
C SER A 2 14.14 0.85 3.53
N VAL A 3 12.82 0.70 3.54
CA VAL A 3 11.85 1.61 2.94
C VAL A 3 11.53 2.71 3.94
N ALA A 4 11.61 3.97 3.51
CA ALA A 4 11.11 5.10 4.30
C ALA A 4 9.62 5.27 4.06
N MET A 5 8.86 5.52 5.12
CA MET A 5 7.40 5.53 5.09
C MET A 5 6.84 6.77 5.78
N THR A 6 5.71 7.26 5.27
CA THR A 6 4.86 8.26 5.93
C THR A 6 3.41 8.02 5.49
N ASN A 7 2.45 8.71 6.11
CA ASN A 7 1.03 8.53 5.82
C ASN A 7 0.30 9.86 5.64
N CYS A 8 -0.84 9.81 4.97
CA CYS A 8 -1.85 10.88 5.01
C CYS A 8 -3.26 10.28 5.06
N GLY A 9 -4.23 11.05 5.55
CA GLY A 9 -5.60 10.61 5.74
C GLY A 9 -6.04 10.66 7.20
N ARG A 10 -7.15 9.99 7.50
CA ARG A 10 -7.73 9.92 8.84
C ARG A 10 -6.93 9.01 9.76
N VAL A 11 -6.33 7.97 9.19
CA VAL A 11 -5.42 7.04 9.87
C VAL A 11 -4.23 6.71 8.97
N GLY A 12 -3.11 6.36 9.58
CA GLY A 12 -1.89 5.93 8.90
C GLY A 12 -1.42 4.60 9.46
N TRP A 13 -0.81 3.78 8.59
CA TRP A 13 -0.22 2.51 9.00
C TRP A 13 1.10 2.78 9.72
N THR A 14 1.25 2.20 10.90
CA THR A 14 2.43 2.39 11.75
C THR A 14 2.70 1.13 12.59
N THR A 15 3.86 1.11 13.25
CA THR A 15 4.24 0.09 14.23
C THR A 15 4.25 0.67 15.64
N ASP A 16 3.78 -0.09 16.61
CA ASP A 16 4.03 0.14 18.03
C ASP A 16 4.74 -1.07 18.67
N MET A 17 4.78 -1.12 20.01
CA MET A 17 5.39 -2.24 20.74
C MET A 17 4.61 -3.56 20.62
N HIS A 18 3.35 -3.52 20.18
CA HIS A 18 2.44 -4.67 20.10
C HIS A 18 2.26 -5.19 18.66
N GLY A 19 2.68 -4.42 17.66
CA GLY A 19 2.69 -4.85 16.27
C GLY A 19 2.39 -3.72 15.28
N TYR A 20 1.73 -4.09 14.18
CA TYR A 20 1.27 -3.17 13.15
C TYR A 20 -0.15 -2.70 13.45
N LEU A 21 -0.42 -1.41 13.24
CA LEU A 21 -1.74 -0.84 13.44
C LEU A 21 -1.98 0.38 12.55
N TYR A 22 -3.26 0.69 12.33
CA TYR A 22 -3.68 1.98 11.84
C TYR A 22 -3.99 2.93 13.00
N ALA A 23 -3.28 4.06 13.06
CA ALA A 23 -3.44 5.07 14.11
C ALA A 23 -3.69 6.47 13.50
N PRO A 24 -4.46 7.35 14.16
CA PRO A 24 -4.72 8.70 13.65
C PRO A 24 -3.54 9.66 13.80
N ASP A 25 -2.65 9.38 14.74
CA ASP A 25 -1.51 10.23 15.10
C ASP A 25 -0.21 9.58 14.61
N ASP A 26 0.71 10.41 14.14
CA ASP A 26 2.08 10.03 13.78
C ASP A 26 2.90 9.84 15.06
N PRO A 27 3.43 8.63 15.33
CA PRO A 27 4.17 8.37 16.56
C PRO A 27 5.51 9.13 16.64
N LEU A 28 6.05 9.62 15.51
CA LEU A 28 7.30 10.38 15.50
C LEU A 28 7.10 11.84 15.90
N THR A 29 5.97 12.44 15.48
CA THR A 29 5.69 13.86 15.73
C THR A 29 4.67 14.09 16.85
N GLY A 30 3.90 13.06 17.21
CA GLY A 30 2.77 13.16 18.14
C GLY A 30 1.58 13.95 17.58
N GLN A 31 1.62 14.32 16.29
CA GLN A 31 0.58 15.10 15.62
C GLN A 31 -0.30 14.19 14.76
N ARG A 32 -1.47 14.69 14.37
CA ARG A 32 -2.32 14.02 13.37
C ARG A 32 -1.57 13.88 12.04
N TRP A 33 -1.81 12.76 11.35
CA TRP A 33 -1.36 12.64 9.96
C TRP A 33 -1.92 13.79 9.11
N PRO A 34 -1.16 14.29 8.11
CA PRO A 34 -1.67 15.25 7.15
C PRO A 34 -2.97 14.77 6.52
N SER A 35 -3.86 15.72 6.18
CA SER A 35 -5.07 15.38 5.45
C SER A 35 -4.73 14.77 4.09
N MET A 36 -5.53 13.82 3.63
CA MET A 36 -5.32 13.20 2.32
C MET A 36 -5.51 14.24 1.21
N PRO A 37 -4.48 14.49 0.36
CA PRO A 37 -4.60 15.40 -0.75
C PRO A 37 -5.76 15.00 -1.67
N THR A 38 -6.50 15.99 -2.17
CA THR A 38 -7.66 15.74 -3.05
C THR A 38 -7.28 14.90 -4.27
N ILE A 39 -6.14 15.21 -4.90
CA ILE A 39 -5.64 14.45 -6.06
C ILE A 39 -5.35 12.98 -5.75
N PHE A 40 -4.88 12.64 -4.53
CA PHE A 40 -4.66 11.24 -4.15
C PHE A 40 -5.98 10.50 -4.03
N ARG A 41 -6.96 11.13 -3.39
CA ARG A 41 -8.30 10.56 -3.21
C ARG A 41 -9.02 10.35 -4.55
N GLU A 42 -8.95 11.34 -5.44
CA GLU A 42 -9.59 11.27 -6.77
C GLU A 42 -8.95 10.20 -7.64
N LEU A 43 -7.61 10.19 -7.77
CA LEU A 43 -6.89 9.17 -8.52
C LEU A 43 -7.20 7.76 -8.01
N ALA A 44 -7.23 7.58 -6.68
CA ALA A 44 -7.51 6.29 -6.08
C ALA A 44 -8.96 5.84 -6.33
N ALA A 45 -9.93 6.76 -6.25
CA ALA A 45 -11.32 6.48 -6.55
C ALA A 45 -11.54 6.14 -8.03
N GLU A 46 -10.91 6.87 -8.96
CA GLU A 46 -10.99 6.61 -10.40
C GLU A 46 -10.39 5.24 -10.77
N ALA A 47 -9.22 4.92 -10.24
CA ALA A 47 -8.58 3.63 -10.47
C ALA A 47 -9.43 2.47 -9.92
N ALA A 48 -9.96 2.61 -8.70
CA ALA A 48 -10.84 1.62 -8.10
C ALA A 48 -12.13 1.43 -8.91
N LEU A 49 -12.73 2.54 -9.38
CA LEU A 49 -13.91 2.53 -10.22
C LEU A 49 -13.66 1.78 -11.54
N ALA A 50 -12.53 2.03 -12.20
CA ALA A 50 -12.14 1.34 -13.43
C ALA A 50 -11.99 -0.18 -13.24
N CYS A 51 -11.73 -0.64 -12.01
CA CYS A 51 -11.66 -2.05 -11.64
C CYS A 51 -12.95 -2.60 -11.00
N GLY A 52 -14.07 -1.86 -11.05
CA GLY A 52 -15.38 -2.31 -10.57
C GLY A 52 -15.67 -2.05 -9.08
N TYR A 53 -14.79 -1.35 -8.36
CA TYR A 53 -14.99 -1.03 -6.95
C TYR A 53 -15.71 0.32 -6.78
N LEU A 54 -17.03 0.31 -7.04
CA LEU A 54 -17.88 1.51 -7.12
C LEU A 54 -17.94 2.39 -5.86
N ARG A 55 -17.60 1.86 -4.70
CA ARG A 55 -17.76 2.52 -3.39
C ARG A 55 -16.44 2.69 -2.65
N PHE A 56 -15.31 2.62 -3.35
CA PHE A 56 -14.02 2.80 -2.70
C PHE A 56 -13.83 4.26 -2.25
N ALA A 57 -13.62 4.45 -0.95
CA ALA A 57 -13.39 5.73 -0.32
C ALA A 57 -12.22 5.58 0.67
N PRO A 58 -10.97 5.83 0.23
CA PRO A 58 -9.81 5.61 1.09
C PRO A 58 -9.77 6.61 2.24
N ASP A 59 -9.54 6.12 3.44
CA ASP A 59 -9.32 6.93 4.64
C ASP A 59 -7.87 6.89 5.14
N ALA A 60 -7.03 6.09 4.51
CA ALA A 60 -5.60 5.94 4.75
C ALA A 60 -4.83 5.89 3.43
N CYS A 61 -3.64 6.48 3.40
CA CYS A 61 -2.69 6.36 2.31
C CYS A 61 -1.28 6.25 2.91
N LEU A 62 -0.66 5.08 2.74
CA LEU A 62 0.74 4.82 3.07
C LEU A 62 1.61 5.22 1.87
N ILE A 63 2.61 6.05 2.11
CA ILE A 63 3.56 6.53 1.10
C ILE A 63 4.90 5.85 1.33
N ASN A 64 5.30 5.00 0.39
CA ASN A 64 6.56 4.26 0.43
C ASN A 64 7.60 4.94 -0.47
N ARG A 65 8.78 5.24 0.10
CA ARG A 65 9.94 5.73 -0.66
C ARG A 65 11.04 4.68 -0.71
N TYR A 66 11.30 4.19 -1.92
CA TYR A 66 12.34 3.22 -2.22
C TYR A 66 13.58 3.93 -2.78
N GLN A 67 14.72 3.75 -2.12
CA GLN A 67 16.04 4.07 -2.68
C GLN A 67 16.60 2.82 -3.38
N PRO A 68 17.55 2.94 -4.33
CA PRO A 68 18.19 1.77 -4.93
C PRO A 68 18.65 0.76 -3.87
N GLY A 69 18.31 -0.52 -4.06
CA GLY A 69 18.55 -1.60 -3.10
C GLY A 69 17.55 -1.72 -1.94
N ALA A 70 16.58 -0.80 -1.81
CA ALA A 70 15.50 -0.94 -0.85
C ALA A 70 14.55 -2.09 -1.23
N LYS A 71 14.07 -2.80 -0.22
CA LYS A 71 13.12 -3.91 -0.39
C LYS A 71 12.10 -3.93 0.73
N LEU A 72 10.86 -4.20 0.36
CA LEU A 72 9.78 -4.51 1.29
C LEU A 72 9.59 -6.03 1.27
N SER A 73 9.90 -6.70 2.38
CA SER A 73 9.82 -8.16 2.48
C SER A 73 8.42 -8.68 2.17
N LEU A 74 8.34 -9.96 1.80
CA LEU A 74 7.08 -10.65 1.53
C LEU A 74 6.13 -10.59 2.75
N HIS A 75 5.02 -9.87 2.60
CA HIS A 75 4.01 -9.60 3.64
C HIS A 75 2.59 -9.71 3.07
N GLN A 76 1.58 -9.55 3.91
CA GLN A 76 0.17 -9.49 3.52
C GLN A 76 -0.43 -8.24 4.15
N ASP A 77 -1.28 -7.54 3.41
CA ASP A 77 -2.05 -6.41 3.90
C ASP A 77 -3.33 -6.94 4.56
N LYS A 78 -3.27 -7.13 5.89
CA LYS A 78 -4.33 -7.77 6.69
C LYS A 78 -4.78 -6.93 7.89
N ASP A 79 -4.21 -5.74 8.05
CA ASP A 79 -4.47 -4.89 9.22
C ASP A 79 -5.73 -4.02 9.03
N GLU A 80 -6.37 -4.09 7.85
CA GLU A 80 -7.60 -3.38 7.54
C GLU A 80 -8.84 -4.06 8.15
N ARG A 81 -9.81 -3.23 8.60
CA ARG A 81 -11.07 -3.72 9.17
C ARG A 81 -12.00 -4.37 8.15
N ASP A 82 -12.01 -3.87 6.91
CA ASP A 82 -12.86 -4.38 5.84
C ASP A 82 -12.00 -4.86 4.66
N LEU A 83 -11.78 -6.17 4.60
CA LEU A 83 -10.98 -6.81 3.55
C LEU A 83 -11.66 -6.80 2.16
N ARG A 84 -12.92 -6.33 2.05
CA ARG A 84 -13.62 -6.17 0.76
C ARG A 84 -13.23 -4.86 0.06
N ALA A 85 -12.68 -3.89 0.79
CA ALA A 85 -12.13 -2.69 0.17
C ALA A 85 -10.89 -3.07 -0.65
N PRO A 86 -10.69 -2.51 -1.86
CA PRO A 86 -9.45 -2.73 -2.63
C PRO A 86 -8.27 -1.95 -2.05
N ILE A 87 -7.06 -2.29 -2.50
CA ILE A 87 -5.85 -1.49 -2.34
C ILE A 87 -5.65 -0.95 -3.73
N VAL A 88 -5.37 0.35 -3.78
CA VAL A 88 -4.93 1.02 -4.98
C VAL A 88 -3.47 1.41 -4.74
N SER A 89 -2.56 0.77 -5.47
CA SER A 89 -1.13 1.06 -5.41
C SER A 89 -0.72 1.83 -6.65
N VAL A 90 -0.13 3.01 -6.46
CA VAL A 90 0.32 3.90 -7.54
C VAL A 90 1.84 3.94 -7.54
N SER A 91 2.45 3.67 -8.70
CA SER A 91 3.89 3.61 -8.88
C SER A 91 4.42 4.92 -9.45
N LEU A 92 5.44 5.50 -8.82
CA LEU A 92 6.01 6.78 -9.24
C LEU A 92 7.55 6.71 -9.24
N GLY A 93 8.14 6.95 -10.40
CA GLY A 93 9.58 7.18 -10.53
C GLY A 93 10.30 5.95 -11.05
N LEU A 94 11.32 5.48 -10.32
CA LEU A 94 12.14 4.35 -10.76
C LEU A 94 11.29 3.06 -10.86
N PRO A 95 11.54 2.22 -11.87
CA PRO A 95 10.82 0.97 -12.02
C PRO A 95 11.18 0.01 -10.87
N ALA A 96 10.20 -0.78 -10.44
CA ALA A 96 10.36 -1.76 -9.38
C ALA A 96 9.71 -3.09 -9.76
N VAL A 97 10.26 -4.19 -9.26
CA VAL A 97 9.62 -5.50 -9.44
C VAL A 97 8.64 -5.71 -8.29
N PHE A 98 7.36 -5.74 -8.64
CA PHE A 98 6.29 -6.17 -7.76
C PHE A 98 6.12 -7.68 -7.87
N GLN A 99 5.94 -8.36 -6.74
CA GLN A 99 5.66 -9.79 -6.75
C GLN A 99 4.33 -10.09 -6.06
N PHE A 100 3.45 -10.81 -6.76
CA PHE A 100 2.19 -11.34 -6.25
C PHE A 100 2.33 -12.85 -6.02
N GLY A 101 2.16 -13.28 -4.77
CA GLY A 101 2.12 -14.69 -4.38
C GLY A 101 0.70 -15.23 -4.26
N GLY A 102 0.59 -16.41 -3.65
CA GLY A 102 -0.68 -17.01 -3.23
C GLY A 102 -0.97 -16.77 -1.75
N LEU A 103 -1.93 -17.53 -1.21
CA LEU A 103 -2.37 -17.46 0.19
C LEU A 103 -1.31 -17.96 1.17
N ARG A 104 -0.42 -18.85 0.70
CA ARG A 104 0.68 -19.41 1.48
C ARG A 104 1.99 -18.75 1.08
N ARG A 105 2.89 -18.58 2.05
CA ARG A 105 4.20 -17.94 1.85
C ARG A 105 5.07 -18.66 0.81
N SER A 106 4.86 -19.96 0.62
CA SER A 106 5.59 -20.81 -0.33
C SER A 106 4.92 -20.92 -1.70
N ASP A 107 3.78 -20.29 -1.93
CA ASP A 107 3.11 -20.34 -3.24
C ASP A 107 3.94 -19.60 -4.31
N PRO A 108 3.84 -20.01 -5.59
CA PRO A 108 4.57 -19.38 -6.68
C PRO A 108 4.33 -17.87 -6.75
N LEU A 109 5.39 -17.11 -7.02
CA LEU A 109 5.32 -15.66 -7.14
C LEU A 109 5.25 -15.26 -8.63
N GLN A 110 4.16 -14.59 -9.01
CA GLN A 110 4.10 -13.82 -10.25
C GLN A 110 4.92 -12.54 -10.06
N ARG A 111 5.78 -12.22 -11.04
CA ARG A 111 6.58 -11.00 -11.04
C ARG A 111 6.05 -10.06 -12.11
N VAL A 112 5.81 -8.81 -11.74
CA VAL A 112 5.33 -7.76 -12.62
C VAL A 112 6.28 -6.57 -12.48
N LEU A 113 6.80 -6.08 -13.58
CA LEU A 113 7.54 -4.82 -13.58
C LEU A 113 6.52 -3.70 -13.47
N LEU A 114 6.68 -2.83 -12.47
CA LEU A 114 5.89 -1.60 -12.34
C LEU A 114 6.79 -0.42 -12.70
N GLU A 115 6.30 0.40 -13.62
CA GLU A 115 6.95 1.60 -14.12
C GLU A 115 6.24 2.86 -13.61
N HIS A 116 6.80 4.02 -13.93
CA HIS A 116 6.19 5.29 -13.55
C HIS A 116 4.79 5.43 -14.15
N GLY A 117 3.80 5.71 -13.29
CA GLY A 117 2.40 5.90 -13.67
C GLY A 117 1.56 4.63 -13.57
N ASP A 118 2.16 3.46 -13.35
CA ASP A 118 1.40 2.22 -13.22
C ASP A 118 0.54 2.21 -11.95
N VAL A 119 -0.70 1.76 -12.11
CA VAL A 119 -1.66 1.60 -11.01
C VAL A 119 -2.12 0.15 -10.94
N VAL A 120 -1.99 -0.43 -9.74
CA VAL A 120 -2.43 -1.81 -9.47
C VAL A 120 -3.56 -1.77 -8.45
N VAL A 121 -4.66 -2.46 -8.75
CA VAL A 121 -5.85 -2.52 -7.89
C VAL A 121 -6.17 -3.98 -7.56
N TRP A 122 -6.33 -4.31 -6.28
CA TRP A 122 -6.73 -5.66 -5.84
C TRP A 122 -7.54 -5.67 -4.54
N ALA A 123 -8.50 -6.59 -4.41
CA ALA A 123 -9.21 -6.90 -3.16
C ALA A 123 -9.26 -8.42 -2.89
N GLU A 124 -9.61 -9.23 -3.89
CA GLU A 124 -9.78 -10.69 -3.73
C GLU A 124 -8.48 -11.43 -3.35
N ASN A 125 -7.33 -10.81 -3.65
CA ASN A 125 -5.98 -11.28 -3.31
C ASN A 125 -5.38 -10.57 -2.08
N ARG A 126 -6.20 -9.97 -1.19
CA ARG A 126 -5.70 -9.33 0.05
C ARG A 126 -4.92 -10.28 0.96
N ALA A 127 -5.31 -11.55 0.96
CA ALA A 127 -4.58 -12.60 1.65
C ALA A 127 -3.40 -13.15 0.84
N CYS A 128 -3.11 -12.64 -0.35
CA CYS A 128 -1.94 -13.05 -1.11
C CYS A 128 -0.71 -12.30 -0.64
N PHE A 129 0.42 -12.99 -0.62
CA PHE A 129 1.68 -12.39 -0.24
C PHE A 129 2.18 -11.41 -1.31
N THR A 130 2.56 -10.20 -0.91
CA THR A 130 3.10 -9.16 -1.80
C THR A 130 4.49 -8.70 -1.37
N THR A 131 5.30 -8.25 -2.33
CA THR A 131 6.62 -7.65 -2.07
C THR A 131 7.02 -6.71 -3.19
N VAL A 132 7.81 -5.70 -2.85
CA VAL A 132 8.38 -4.74 -3.79
C VAL A 132 9.89 -4.72 -3.60
N SER A 133 10.62 -4.83 -4.72
CA SER A 133 12.07 -4.68 -4.76
C SER A 133 12.44 -3.63 -5.80
N SER A 134 13.04 -2.53 -5.36
CA SER A 134 13.81 -1.65 -6.26
C SER A 134 15.17 -2.32 -6.46
N ARG A 135 15.49 -2.70 -7.70
CA ARG A 135 16.84 -3.16 -8.03
C ARG A 135 17.83 -2.01 -7.99
#